data_AF-A0A0H1R3T9-F1
#
_entry.id   AF-A0A0H1R3T9-F1
#
_cell.length_a   1.000
_cell.length_b   1.000
_cell.length_c   1.000
_cell.angle_alpha   90.00
_cell.angle_beta   90.00
_cell.angle_gamma   90.00
#
_symmetry.space_group_name_H-M   'P 1'
#
loop_
_entity.id
_entity.type
_entity.pdbx_description
1 polymer ?
#
loop_
_entity_poly.entity_id
_entity_poly.type
_entity_poly.pdbx_seq_one_letter_code
_entity_poly.pdbx_strand_id
1 'polypeptide(L)'
;MRGRIKIFRPTNAQLDSQFPFERPESYALGWRRSDYHGRMFIAHSGGMYGFPTYAAILPEERVAVVVLANGPKSARDEYSLQKAIVFEVFDRLLSMPRSDWRAAFLERHRAVAEKSAAEERALSLKRDPSVQQAIPQAYEGCYRDHAGPGGDVVLNVVHGKASLQFLGGGYSAALQPWREGEFRLRPDAIIEDLEGPTFIKLPMGSTPPLSLELFGASFTRIGEATSCKSPAGAER
;
A
#
# COMPACT_ATOMS: atom_id res chain seq x y z
N MET A 1 -24.92 -37.90 12.08
CA MET A 1 -25.14 -36.88 11.03
C MET A 1 -23.85 -36.09 10.83
N ARG A 2 -23.09 -36.34 9.77
CA ARG A 2 -21.92 -35.52 9.41
C ARG A 2 -22.43 -34.31 8.62
N GLY A 3 -22.50 -33.15 9.25
CA GLY A 3 -22.88 -31.90 8.58
C GLY A 3 -21.93 -31.63 7.42
N ARG A 4 -22.48 -31.41 6.22
CA ARG A 4 -21.68 -30.93 5.08
C ARG A 4 -21.14 -29.55 5.46
N ILE A 5 -19.84 -29.46 5.70
CA ILE A 5 -19.14 -28.18 5.73
C ILE A 5 -19.22 -27.64 4.31
N LYS A 6 -20.08 -26.63 4.08
CA LYS A 6 -20.03 -25.83 2.86
C LYS A 6 -18.79 -24.94 2.97
N ILE A 7 -17.70 -25.37 2.36
CA ILE A 7 -16.53 -24.51 2.15
C ILE A 7 -16.98 -23.44 1.15
N PHE A 8 -17.09 -22.20 1.61
CA PHE A 8 -17.32 -21.06 0.73
C PHE A 8 -16.14 -20.97 -0.25
N ARG A 9 -16.43 -20.87 -1.55
CA ARG A 9 -15.39 -20.59 -2.55
C ARG A 9 -14.74 -19.25 -2.20
N PRO A 10 -13.40 -19.14 -2.23
CA PRO A 10 -12.75 -17.86 -1.97
C PRO A 10 -13.25 -16.83 -2.98
N THR A 11 -13.86 -15.77 -2.49
CA THR A 11 -14.41 -14.66 -3.29
C THR A 11 -13.33 -13.79 -3.91
N ASN A 12 -12.06 -13.99 -3.52
CA ASN A 12 -10.91 -13.17 -3.88
C ASN A 12 -9.83 -14.02 -4.57
N ALA A 13 -10.18 -14.71 -5.66
CA ALA A 13 -9.16 -15.36 -6.49
C ALA A 13 -8.31 -14.25 -7.14
N GLN A 14 -7.04 -14.16 -6.75
CA GLN A 14 -6.07 -13.30 -7.42
C GLN A 14 -5.49 -14.09 -8.60
N LEU A 15 -5.81 -13.63 -9.81
CA LEU A 15 -5.33 -14.24 -11.06
C LEU A 15 -3.81 -14.03 -11.22
N ASP A 16 -3.28 -12.92 -10.71
CA ASP A 16 -1.86 -12.64 -10.65
C ASP A 16 -1.30 -13.10 -9.29
N SER A 17 -0.69 -14.29 -9.27
CA SER A 17 -0.01 -14.83 -8.09
C SER A 17 1.21 -13.98 -7.73
N GLN A 18 1.42 -13.70 -6.44
CA GLN A 18 2.68 -13.09 -5.96
C GLN A 18 3.86 -14.06 -5.90
N PHE A 19 3.64 -15.31 -6.32
CA PHE A 19 4.62 -16.38 -6.31
C PHE A 19 5.02 -16.72 -7.74
N PRO A 20 6.30 -17.06 -8.00
CA PRO A 20 6.78 -17.41 -9.33
C PRO A 20 6.37 -18.83 -9.77
N PHE A 21 5.33 -19.41 -9.16
CA PHE A 21 4.70 -20.65 -9.59
C PHE A 21 3.23 -20.41 -9.94
N GLU A 22 2.80 -21.01 -11.05
CA GLU A 22 1.53 -20.73 -11.72
C GLU A 22 0.35 -21.43 -11.05
N ARG A 23 -0.11 -20.87 -9.93
CA ARG A 23 -1.31 -21.34 -9.22
C ARG A 23 -2.17 -20.17 -8.78
N PRO A 24 -3.52 -20.26 -8.93
CA PRO A 24 -4.42 -19.23 -8.43
C PRO A 24 -4.21 -19.03 -6.92
N GLU A 25 -3.96 -17.78 -6.54
CA GLU A 25 -3.87 -17.39 -5.15
C GLU A 25 -5.26 -17.02 -4.63
N SER A 26 -5.53 -17.34 -3.37
CA SER A 26 -6.75 -16.96 -2.67
C SER A 26 -6.41 -16.36 -1.31
N TYR A 27 -7.29 -15.51 -0.77
CA TYR A 27 -7.13 -14.93 0.56
C TYR A 27 -8.26 -15.40 1.49
N ALA A 28 -7.93 -15.82 2.71
CA ALA A 28 -8.91 -16.24 3.72
C ALA A 28 -8.41 -15.99 5.14
N LEU A 29 -9.24 -15.34 5.98
CA LEU A 29 -8.97 -15.15 7.42
C LEU A 29 -7.58 -14.58 7.75
N GLY A 30 -7.09 -13.64 6.94
CA GLY A 30 -5.76 -13.05 7.15
C GLY A 30 -4.61 -13.93 6.63
N TRP A 31 -4.88 -14.92 5.77
CA TRP A 31 -3.86 -15.76 5.16
C TRP A 31 -4.03 -15.80 3.65
N ARG A 32 -2.90 -15.69 2.95
CA ARG A 32 -2.81 -16.05 1.54
C ARG A 32 -2.70 -17.55 1.45
N ARG A 33 -3.40 -18.15 0.50
CA ARG A 33 -3.43 -19.59 0.26
C ARG A 33 -3.15 -19.84 -1.21
N SER A 34 -2.19 -20.70 -1.48
CA SER A 34 -1.88 -21.19 -2.83
C SER A 34 -1.42 -22.65 -2.77
N ASP A 35 -0.91 -23.16 -3.89
CA ASP A 35 -0.45 -24.53 -4.06
C ASP A 35 1.06 -24.54 -4.36
N TYR A 36 1.81 -25.31 -3.60
CA TYR A 36 3.24 -25.52 -3.74
C TYR A 36 3.51 -26.99 -4.01
N HIS A 37 3.85 -27.34 -5.25
CA HIS A 37 4.05 -28.73 -5.69
C HIS A 37 2.90 -29.68 -5.32
N GLY A 38 1.65 -29.24 -5.53
CA GLY A 38 0.46 -30.05 -5.23
C GLY A 38 0.08 -30.07 -3.74
N ARG A 39 0.79 -29.32 -2.90
CA ARG A 39 0.52 -29.19 -1.47
C ARG A 39 -0.04 -27.81 -1.19
N MET A 40 -1.10 -27.75 -0.40
CA MET A 40 -1.61 -26.47 0.05
C MET A 40 -0.58 -25.83 1.00
N PHE A 41 -0.27 -24.56 0.74
CA PHE A 41 0.42 -23.73 1.71
C PHE A 41 -0.39 -22.47 1.99
N ILE A 42 -0.23 -21.97 3.21
CA ILE A 42 -0.73 -20.66 3.61
C ILE A 42 0.44 -19.77 4.01
N ALA A 43 0.34 -18.48 3.74
CA ALA A 43 1.38 -17.53 4.08
C ALA A 43 0.82 -16.13 4.39
N HIS A 44 1.58 -15.36 5.14
CA HIS A 44 1.30 -13.96 5.37
C HIS A 44 2.62 -13.19 5.47
N SER A 45 2.64 -12.02 4.86
CA SER A 45 3.74 -11.08 5.02
C SER A 45 3.40 -10.07 6.10
N GLY A 46 4.41 -9.63 6.84
CA GLY A 46 4.26 -8.57 7.81
C GLY A 46 5.46 -7.67 7.74
N GLY A 47 5.32 -6.41 8.11
CA GLY A 47 6.51 -5.61 8.33
C GLY A 47 6.21 -4.16 8.56
N MET A 48 6.95 -3.60 9.50
CA MET A 48 7.16 -2.17 9.60
C MET A 48 8.42 -1.81 8.80
N TYR A 49 8.61 -0.53 8.49
CA TYR A 49 9.87 -0.05 7.90
C TYR A 49 11.07 -0.53 8.73
N GLY A 50 12.04 -1.15 8.06
CA GLY A 50 13.21 -1.74 8.72
C GLY A 50 13.03 -3.18 9.19
N PHE A 51 11.80 -3.72 9.22
CA PHE A 51 11.49 -5.04 9.79
C PHE A 51 10.58 -5.89 8.88
N PRO A 52 11.03 -6.27 7.68
CA PRO A 52 10.26 -7.15 6.81
C PRO A 52 10.24 -8.61 7.34
N THR A 53 9.05 -9.21 7.36
CA THR A 53 8.79 -10.55 7.90
C THR A 53 7.90 -11.35 6.95
N TYR A 54 8.11 -12.66 6.93
CA TYR A 54 7.30 -13.57 6.14
C TYR A 54 7.12 -14.89 6.88
N ALA A 55 5.86 -15.35 6.98
CA ALA A 55 5.52 -16.64 7.56
C ALA A 55 4.81 -17.48 6.51
N ALA A 56 5.23 -18.73 6.34
CA ALA A 56 4.58 -19.70 5.47
C ALA A 56 4.45 -21.05 6.18
N ILE A 57 3.34 -21.74 5.94
CA ILE A 57 2.98 -22.98 6.60
C ILE A 57 2.56 -23.97 5.52
N LEU A 58 3.08 -25.20 5.61
CA LEU A 58 2.61 -26.38 4.89
C LEU A 58 1.80 -27.23 5.89
N PRO A 59 0.47 -27.08 5.97
CA PRO A 59 -0.31 -27.66 7.07
C PRO A 59 -0.31 -29.20 7.04
N GLU A 60 -0.32 -29.80 5.84
CA GLU A 60 -0.27 -31.25 5.65
C GLU A 60 1.05 -31.86 6.13
N GLU A 61 2.15 -31.11 6.00
CA GLU A 61 3.49 -31.51 6.45
C GLU A 61 3.76 -31.16 7.92
N ARG A 62 2.85 -30.42 8.57
CA ARG A 62 3.02 -29.88 9.92
C ARG A 62 4.30 -29.03 10.07
N VAL A 63 4.64 -28.31 9.01
CA VAL A 63 5.82 -27.45 8.94
C VAL A 63 5.40 -25.99 8.82
N ALA A 64 6.07 -25.12 9.57
CA ALA A 64 6.02 -23.68 9.40
C ALA A 64 7.44 -23.12 9.30
N VAL A 65 7.66 -22.20 8.37
CA VAL A 65 8.91 -21.45 8.23
C VAL A 65 8.59 -19.97 8.38
N VAL A 66 9.27 -19.33 9.32
CA VAL A 66 9.13 -17.89 9.60
C VAL A 66 10.49 -17.25 9.42
N VAL A 67 10.55 -16.23 8.57
CA VAL A 67 11.77 -15.48 8.30
C VAL A 67 11.55 -14.04 8.73
N LEU A 68 12.35 -13.61 9.70
CA LEU A 68 12.38 -12.25 10.22
C LEU A 68 13.71 -11.63 9.77
N ALA A 69 13.66 -10.40 9.26
CA ALA A 69 14.87 -9.67 8.91
C ALA A 69 14.80 -8.24 9.42
N ASN A 70 15.96 -7.69 9.73
CA ASN A 70 16.19 -6.28 9.97
C ASN A 70 17.00 -5.70 8.79
N GLY A 71 16.45 -4.68 8.13
CA GLY A 71 17.09 -4.10 6.95
C GLY A 71 16.16 -3.18 6.19
N PRO A 72 16.70 -2.34 5.29
CA PRO A 72 15.88 -1.45 4.49
C PRO A 72 14.89 -2.29 3.67
N LYS A 73 13.60 -2.13 3.99
CA LYS A 73 12.52 -2.56 3.12
C LYS A 73 12.38 -1.48 2.06
N SER A 74 12.65 -1.80 0.79
CA SER A 74 12.10 -1.01 -0.32
C SER A 74 10.58 -1.23 -0.31
N ALA A 75 9.77 -0.19 -0.54
CA ALA A 75 8.32 -0.39 -0.55
C ALA A 75 7.87 -1.36 -1.66
N ARG A 76 8.72 -1.57 -2.67
CA ARG A 76 8.53 -2.53 -3.78
C ARG A 76 9.13 -3.91 -3.51
N ASP A 77 9.88 -4.07 -2.43
CA ASP A 77 10.36 -5.39 -2.02
C ASP A 77 9.17 -6.20 -1.53
N GLU A 78 8.68 -7.10 -2.39
CA GLU A 78 7.61 -8.06 -2.10
C GLU A 78 8.08 -9.16 -1.13
N TYR A 79 8.96 -8.85 -0.17
CA TYR A 79 9.57 -9.80 0.76
C TYR A 79 10.38 -10.87 0.02
N SER A 80 11.08 -10.48 -1.05
CA SER A 80 11.73 -11.40 -1.99
C SER A 80 12.79 -12.26 -1.32
N LEU A 81 13.59 -11.68 -0.42
CA LEU A 81 14.60 -12.42 0.35
C LEU A 81 13.95 -13.47 1.25
N GLN A 82 12.94 -13.07 2.01
CA GLN A 82 12.25 -13.93 2.97
C GLN A 82 11.53 -15.07 2.26
N LYS A 83 10.82 -14.77 1.16
CA LYS A 83 10.18 -15.77 0.30
C LYS A 83 11.21 -16.74 -0.26
N ALA A 84 12.33 -16.26 -0.80
CA ALA A 84 13.38 -17.13 -1.34
C ALA A 84 13.92 -18.12 -0.30
N ILE A 85 14.14 -17.66 0.94
CA ILE A 85 14.58 -18.53 2.04
C ILE A 85 13.50 -19.56 2.38
N VAL A 86 12.23 -19.14 2.50
CA VAL A 86 11.11 -20.05 2.80
C VAL A 86 11.03 -21.17 1.77
N PHE A 87 11.05 -20.83 0.47
CA PHE A 87 10.88 -21.83 -0.58
C PHE A 87 12.13 -22.72 -0.77
N GLU A 88 13.34 -22.20 -0.54
CA GLU A 88 14.55 -23.04 -0.46
C GLU A 88 14.45 -24.06 0.70
N VAL A 89 13.89 -23.66 1.85
CA VAL A 89 13.66 -24.58 2.98
C VAL A 89 12.59 -25.61 2.62
N PHE A 90 11.48 -25.20 2.00
CA PHE A 90 10.43 -26.12 1.56
C PHE A 90 10.95 -27.14 0.53
N ASP A 91 11.74 -26.71 -0.46
CA ASP A 91 12.36 -27.63 -1.43
C ASP A 91 13.20 -28.70 -0.73
N ARG A 92 14.04 -28.30 0.23
CA ARG A 92 14.89 -29.22 0.98
C ARG A 92 14.07 -30.19 1.85
N LEU A 93 13.06 -29.70 2.55
CA LEU A 93 12.21 -30.53 3.41
C LEU A 93 11.42 -31.56 2.61
N LEU A 94 10.95 -31.17 1.43
CA LEU A 94 10.15 -32.02 0.54
C LEU A 94 11.01 -32.87 -0.41
N SER A 95 12.35 -32.77 -0.34
CA SER A 95 13.28 -33.41 -1.26
C SER A 95 12.98 -33.09 -2.74
N MET A 96 12.55 -31.86 -3.01
CA MET A 96 12.28 -31.38 -4.37
C MET A 96 13.58 -31.06 -5.11
N PRO A 97 13.57 -31.07 -6.46
CA PRO A 97 14.65 -30.48 -7.23
C PRO A 97 14.90 -29.04 -6.80
N ARG A 98 16.17 -28.68 -6.59
CA ARG A 98 16.54 -27.36 -6.11
C ARG A 98 16.24 -26.29 -7.16
N SER A 99 15.38 -25.35 -6.81
CA SER A 99 15.07 -24.17 -7.63
C SER A 99 15.93 -22.98 -7.24
N ASP A 100 16.29 -22.09 -8.18
CA ASP A 100 16.93 -20.80 -7.84
C ASP A 100 15.86 -19.77 -7.46
N TRP A 101 15.32 -19.90 -6.25
CA TRP A 101 14.28 -18.99 -5.75
C TRP A 101 14.77 -17.55 -5.65
N ARG A 102 16.07 -17.33 -5.37
CA ARG A 102 16.65 -15.99 -5.35
C ARG A 102 16.49 -15.33 -6.72
N ALA A 103 16.91 -16.02 -7.79
CA ALA A 103 16.77 -15.49 -9.14
C ALA A 103 15.30 -15.23 -9.50
N ALA A 104 14.41 -16.19 -9.21
CA ALA A 104 12.99 -16.07 -9.51
C ALA A 104 12.32 -14.87 -8.83
N PHE A 105 12.57 -14.65 -7.53
CA PHE A 105 12.01 -13.50 -6.81
C PHE A 105 12.68 -12.18 -7.18
N LEU A 106 13.96 -12.16 -7.56
CA LEU A 106 14.62 -10.96 -8.07
C LEU A 106 14.10 -10.55 -9.45
N GLU A 107 13.89 -11.51 -10.35
CA GLU A 107 13.31 -11.26 -11.67
C GLU A 107 11.89 -10.70 -11.53
N ARG A 108 11.06 -11.32 -10.68
CA ARG A 108 9.73 -10.81 -10.38
C ARG A 108 9.79 -9.38 -9.82
N HIS A 109 10.65 -9.13 -8.84
CA HIS A 109 10.82 -7.79 -8.27
C HIS A 109 11.18 -6.75 -9.34
N ARG A 110 12.07 -7.10 -10.28
CA ARG A 110 12.42 -6.23 -11.42
C ARG A 110 11.23 -6.00 -12.33
N ALA A 111 10.48 -7.04 -12.69
CA ALA A 111 9.30 -6.91 -13.54
C ALA A 111 8.22 -6.02 -12.92
N VAL A 112 7.97 -6.15 -11.61
CA VAL A 112 7.05 -5.27 -10.87
C VAL A 112 7.57 -3.83 -10.84
N ALA A 113 8.87 -3.63 -10.59
CA ALA A 113 9.47 -2.29 -10.58
C ALA A 113 9.42 -1.62 -11.97
N GLU A 114 9.69 -2.38 -13.04
CA GLU A 114 9.62 -1.91 -14.42
C GLU A 114 8.20 -1.56 -14.84
N LYS A 115 7.22 -2.41 -14.52
CA LYS A 115 5.80 -2.14 -14.76
C LYS A 115 5.36 -0.86 -14.05
N SER A 116 5.66 -0.74 -12.76
CA SER A 116 5.37 0.46 -11.98
C SER A 116 6.04 1.72 -12.55
N ALA A 117 7.31 1.61 -12.98
CA ALA A 117 8.01 2.72 -13.62
C ALA A 117 7.40 3.10 -14.98
N ALA A 118 6.94 2.12 -15.76
CA ALA A 118 6.26 2.38 -17.03
C ALA A 118 4.90 3.05 -16.81
N GLU A 119 4.12 2.61 -15.82
CA GLU A 119 2.86 3.23 -15.42
C GLU A 119 3.08 4.67 -14.95
N GLU A 120 4.09 4.91 -14.11
CA GLU A 120 4.46 6.26 -13.65
C GLU A 120 4.87 7.18 -14.80
N ARG A 121 5.64 6.67 -15.78
CA ARG A 121 6.01 7.43 -16.98
C ARG A 121 4.77 7.75 -17.82
N ALA A 122 3.93 6.76 -18.09
CA ALA A 122 2.71 6.94 -18.87
C ALA A 122 1.74 7.93 -18.21
N LEU A 123 1.66 7.91 -16.88
CA LEU A 123 0.89 8.88 -16.11
C LEU A 123 1.52 10.28 -16.21
N SER A 124 2.84 10.39 -16.05
CA SER A 124 3.57 11.67 -16.11
C SER A 124 3.40 12.40 -17.44
N LEU A 125 3.20 11.67 -18.55
CA LEU A 125 2.88 12.24 -19.86
C LEU A 125 1.50 12.91 -19.92
N LYS A 126 0.58 12.59 -18.99
CA LYS A 126 -0.77 13.19 -18.90
C LYS A 126 -0.82 14.45 -18.03
N ARG A 127 0.29 14.80 -17.39
CA ARG A 127 0.46 16.03 -16.60
C ARG A 127 0.52 17.23 -17.53
N ASP A 128 -0.13 18.33 -17.17
CA ASP A 128 0.12 19.61 -17.84
C ASP A 128 1.36 20.27 -17.21
N PRO A 129 2.50 20.36 -17.93
CA PRO A 129 3.72 20.95 -17.37
C PRO A 129 3.64 22.47 -17.22
N SER A 130 2.66 23.14 -17.87
CA SER A 130 2.46 24.59 -17.77
C SER A 130 1.75 24.98 -16.47
N VAL A 131 1.05 24.04 -15.83
CA VAL A 131 0.38 24.26 -14.55
C VAL A 131 1.42 24.30 -13.43
N GLN A 132 1.78 25.51 -13.01
CA GLN A 132 2.59 25.80 -11.82
C GLN A 132 1.76 26.44 -10.72
N GLN A 133 0.51 25.99 -10.60
CA GLN A 133 -0.46 26.58 -9.69
C GLN A 133 0.05 26.54 -8.24
N ALA A 134 0.27 27.74 -7.68
CA ALA A 134 0.51 27.90 -6.25
C ALA A 134 -0.80 27.62 -5.50
N ILE A 135 -0.69 26.97 -4.35
CA ILE A 135 -1.82 26.73 -3.46
C ILE A 135 -2.01 27.98 -2.59
N PRO A 136 -3.17 28.67 -2.64
CA PRO A 136 -3.41 29.84 -1.82
C PRO A 136 -3.37 29.52 -0.32
N GLN A 137 -2.90 30.45 0.51
CA GLN A 137 -2.86 30.28 1.98
C GLN A 137 -4.25 29.98 2.58
N ALA A 138 -5.33 30.40 1.92
CA ALA A 138 -6.70 30.13 2.36
C ALA A 138 -7.06 28.64 2.47
N TYR A 139 -6.29 27.76 1.80
CA TYR A 139 -6.44 26.30 1.90
C TYR A 139 -5.79 25.70 3.15
N GLU A 140 -4.96 26.45 3.87
CA GLU A 140 -4.35 25.94 5.09
C GLU A 140 -5.42 25.69 6.16
N GLY A 141 -5.45 24.49 6.73
CA GLY A 141 -6.50 24.15 7.68
C GLY A 141 -6.55 22.68 8.09
N CYS A 142 -7.45 22.45 9.03
CA CYS A 142 -7.87 21.13 9.49
C CYS A 142 -9.16 20.74 8.78
N TYR A 143 -9.19 19.54 8.20
CA TYR A 143 -10.32 19.03 7.43
C TYR A 143 -10.72 17.64 7.94
N ARG A 144 -12.02 17.35 7.92
CA ARG A 144 -12.58 16.09 8.43
C ARG A 144 -13.40 15.39 7.36
N ASP A 145 -13.17 14.09 7.20
CA ASP A 145 -14.10 13.19 6.53
C ASP A 145 -15.26 12.86 7.49
N HIS A 146 -16.42 13.48 7.28
CA HIS A 146 -17.60 13.23 8.09
C HIS A 146 -18.35 11.95 7.69
N ALA A 147 -18.12 11.46 6.47
CA ALA A 147 -18.92 10.40 5.86
C ALA A 147 -18.19 9.05 5.83
N GLY A 148 -16.88 9.04 6.03
CA GLY A 148 -16.04 7.86 5.85
C GLY A 148 -14.96 7.66 6.91
N PRO A 149 -14.13 6.63 6.73
CA PRO A 149 -13.07 6.27 7.67
C PRO A 149 -11.80 7.14 7.53
N GLY A 150 -11.81 8.17 6.67
CA GLY A 150 -10.61 8.94 6.32
C GLY A 150 -10.03 9.76 7.48
N GLY A 151 -10.84 10.05 8.50
CA GLY A 151 -10.41 10.79 9.68
C GLY A 151 -10.11 12.27 9.41
N ASP A 152 -9.26 12.84 10.25
CA ASP A 152 -8.86 14.25 10.15
C ASP A 152 -7.54 14.38 9.39
N VAL A 153 -7.48 15.37 8.50
CA VAL A 153 -6.28 15.72 7.75
C VAL A 153 -5.92 17.18 7.95
N VAL A 154 -4.63 17.46 7.97
CA VAL A 154 -4.09 18.82 8.03
C VAL A 154 -3.46 19.13 6.68
N LEU A 155 -3.87 20.24 6.08
CA LEU A 155 -3.18 20.83 4.95
C LEU A 155 -2.37 22.03 5.43
N ASN A 156 -1.04 21.94 5.32
CA ASN A 156 -0.12 23.03 5.63
C ASN A 156 0.31 23.70 4.32
N VAL A 157 0.31 25.04 4.27
CA VAL A 157 0.68 25.80 3.07
C VAL A 157 1.81 26.76 3.42
N VAL A 158 2.96 26.61 2.74
CA VAL A 158 4.15 27.44 2.94
C VAL A 158 4.68 27.90 1.59
N HIS A 159 4.69 29.22 1.37
CA HIS A 159 5.15 29.84 0.11
C HIS A 159 4.51 29.22 -1.15
N GLY A 160 3.20 28.94 -1.10
CA GLY A 160 2.44 28.38 -2.22
C GLY A 160 2.64 26.88 -2.47
N LYS A 161 3.47 26.20 -1.68
CA LYS A 161 3.59 24.74 -1.65
C LYS A 161 2.78 24.19 -0.49
N ALA A 162 2.20 23.01 -0.66
CA ALA A 162 1.43 22.39 0.42
C ALA A 162 1.89 20.97 0.72
N SER A 163 1.68 20.57 1.97
CA SER A 163 1.80 19.19 2.44
C SER A 163 0.52 18.79 3.15
N LEU A 164 0.02 17.61 2.83
CA LEU A 164 -1.11 16.98 3.51
C LEU A 164 -0.60 15.97 4.54
N GLN A 165 -1.17 15.98 5.74
CA GLN A 165 -0.84 15.06 6.81
C GLN A 165 -2.13 14.41 7.33
N PHE A 166 -2.14 13.09 7.47
CA PHE A 166 -3.23 12.36 8.13
C PHE A 166 -2.96 12.26 9.63
N LEU A 167 -3.93 12.67 10.45
CA LEU A 167 -3.80 12.59 11.89
C LEU A 167 -4.08 11.17 12.40
N GLY A 168 -3.24 10.68 13.31
CA GLY A 168 -3.32 9.31 13.84
C GLY A 168 -2.53 8.26 13.04
N GLY A 169 -1.80 8.66 12.00
CA GLY A 169 -0.95 7.78 11.20
C GLY A 169 0.38 8.41 10.80
N GLY A 170 1.24 7.64 10.14
CA GLY A 170 2.55 8.06 9.66
C GLY A 170 2.57 8.61 8.22
N TYR A 171 1.41 8.87 7.60
CA TYR A 171 1.34 9.27 6.19
C TYR A 171 1.29 10.81 6.03
N SER A 172 2.29 11.33 5.33
CA SER A 172 2.40 12.71 4.85
C SER A 172 2.75 12.71 3.37
N ALA A 173 2.20 13.68 2.63
CA ALA A 173 2.50 13.84 1.21
C ALA A 173 2.59 15.30 0.80
N ALA A 174 3.61 15.63 0.01
CA ALA A 174 3.69 16.91 -0.69
C ALA A 174 2.69 16.94 -1.85
N LEU A 175 2.10 18.10 -2.11
CA LEU A 175 1.19 18.30 -3.24
C LEU A 175 1.97 18.80 -4.45
N GLN A 176 2.01 18.00 -5.51
CA GLN A 176 2.58 18.36 -6.79
C GLN A 176 1.48 18.83 -7.76
N PRO A 177 1.57 20.03 -8.36
CA PRO A 177 0.61 20.46 -9.38
C PRO A 177 0.49 19.45 -10.52
N TRP A 178 -0.75 19.13 -10.90
CA TRP A 178 -1.04 18.16 -11.94
C TRP A 178 -1.87 18.74 -13.09
N ARG A 179 -3.01 19.33 -12.74
CA ARG A 179 -3.94 20.07 -13.59
C ARG A 179 -4.54 21.21 -12.77
N GLU A 180 -5.30 22.10 -13.39
CA GLU A 180 -5.98 23.16 -12.67
C GLU A 180 -6.88 22.58 -11.55
N GLY A 181 -6.62 22.99 -10.30
CA GLY A 181 -7.35 22.52 -9.12
C GLY A 181 -7.08 21.06 -8.73
N GLU A 182 -6.14 20.36 -9.37
CA GLU A 182 -5.81 18.97 -9.06
C GLU A 182 -4.31 18.80 -8.81
N PHE A 183 -4.00 18.16 -7.68
CA PHE A 183 -2.64 17.97 -7.21
C PHE A 183 -2.39 16.49 -6.96
N ARG A 184 -1.23 16.02 -7.39
CA ARG A 184 -0.76 14.68 -7.08
C ARG A 184 -0.15 14.66 -5.69
N LEU A 185 -0.53 13.67 -4.89
CA LEU A 185 0.17 13.38 -3.63
C LEU A 185 1.52 12.72 -3.93
N ARG A 186 2.57 13.26 -3.35
CA ARG A 186 3.93 12.70 -3.36
C ARG A 186 4.30 12.38 -1.91
N PRO A 187 4.04 11.13 -1.45
CA PRO A 187 4.41 10.75 -0.10
C PRO A 187 5.93 10.77 0.07
N ASP A 188 6.37 10.92 1.32
CA ASP A 188 7.80 10.85 1.65
C ASP A 188 8.38 9.50 1.23
N ALA A 189 9.64 9.48 0.79
CA ALA A 189 10.29 8.31 0.17
C ALA A 189 10.28 7.02 1.03
N ILE A 190 9.95 7.14 2.32
CA ILE A 190 9.78 6.00 3.22
C ILE A 190 8.46 5.28 2.91
N ILE A 191 7.38 6.00 2.61
CA ILE A 191 6.09 5.45 2.22
C ILE A 191 5.92 5.67 0.72
N GLU A 192 6.38 4.74 -0.12
CA GLU A 192 6.06 4.85 -1.55
C GLU A 192 4.54 4.73 -1.76
N ASP A 193 4.05 5.17 -2.94
CA ASP A 193 2.66 5.00 -3.41
C ASP A 193 2.28 3.50 -3.44
N LEU A 194 1.97 2.92 -2.27
CA LEU A 194 1.63 1.50 -2.10
C LEU A 194 0.36 1.12 -2.86
N GLU A 195 -0.52 2.09 -3.11
CA GLU A 195 -1.79 1.93 -3.85
C GLU A 195 -1.76 2.60 -5.23
N GLY A 196 -0.60 3.05 -5.69
CA GLY A 196 -0.45 3.77 -6.95
C GLY A 196 -0.74 5.28 -6.83
N PRO A 197 -0.83 5.98 -7.98
CA PRO A 197 -0.85 7.44 -8.02
C PRO A 197 -2.13 8.00 -7.39
N THR A 198 -1.96 8.81 -6.34
CA THR A 198 -3.07 9.41 -5.60
C THR A 198 -3.17 10.90 -5.87
N PHE A 199 -4.41 11.42 -5.90
CA PHE A 199 -4.70 12.82 -6.19
C PHE A 199 -5.62 13.44 -5.14
N ILE A 200 -5.48 14.76 -4.97
CA ILE A 200 -6.37 15.62 -4.21
C ILE A 200 -6.88 16.73 -5.14
N LYS A 201 -8.17 17.05 -5.03
CA LYS A 201 -8.77 18.18 -5.74
C LYS A 201 -9.09 19.30 -4.78
N LEU A 202 -8.66 20.49 -5.17
CA LEU A 202 -8.83 21.74 -4.47
C LEU A 202 -9.70 22.65 -5.36
N PRO A 203 -10.98 22.90 -5.01
CA PRO A 203 -11.90 23.67 -5.84
C PRO A 203 -11.49 25.14 -5.94
N MET A 204 -10.88 25.52 -7.06
CA MET A 204 -10.37 26.87 -7.28
C MET A 204 -11.51 27.88 -7.47
N GLY A 205 -11.50 28.98 -6.71
CA GLY A 205 -12.42 30.11 -6.93
C GLY A 205 -13.31 30.52 -5.76
N SER A 206 -13.28 29.82 -4.62
CA SER A 206 -14.05 30.20 -3.43
C SER A 206 -13.15 30.47 -2.22
N THR A 207 -13.25 31.68 -1.67
CA THR A 207 -12.54 32.09 -0.44
C THR A 207 -13.47 32.03 0.78
N PRO A 208 -13.08 31.34 1.87
CA PRO A 208 -12.16 30.21 1.94
C PRO A 208 -12.81 28.91 1.44
N PRO A 209 -12.02 27.96 0.90
CA PRO A 209 -12.52 26.66 0.49
C PRO A 209 -13.01 25.88 1.73
N LEU A 210 -14.30 25.58 1.74
CA LEU A 210 -14.93 24.83 2.83
C LEU A 210 -14.69 23.32 2.72
N SER A 211 -14.24 22.83 1.55
CA SER A 211 -14.00 21.42 1.33
C SER A 211 -12.87 21.13 0.35
N LEU A 212 -12.37 19.91 0.42
CA LEU A 212 -11.45 19.30 -0.53
C LEU A 212 -11.92 17.88 -0.85
N GLU A 213 -11.53 17.35 -2.01
CA GLU A 213 -11.83 15.97 -2.39
C GLU A 213 -10.56 15.13 -2.39
N LEU A 214 -10.61 13.99 -1.71
CA LEU A 214 -9.49 13.09 -1.54
C LEU A 214 -10.00 11.65 -1.47
N PHE A 215 -9.42 10.75 -2.25
CA PHE A 215 -9.86 9.35 -2.36
C PHE A 215 -11.36 9.16 -2.70
N GLY A 216 -11.96 10.12 -3.40
CA GLY A 216 -13.40 10.13 -3.71
C GLY A 216 -14.29 10.50 -2.51
N ALA A 217 -13.71 10.83 -1.36
CA ALA A 217 -14.41 11.40 -0.21
C ALA A 217 -14.27 12.93 -0.18
N SER A 218 -15.27 13.59 0.39
CA SER A 218 -15.25 15.04 0.61
C SER A 218 -14.90 15.33 2.06
N PHE A 219 -13.86 16.13 2.27
CA PHE A 219 -13.43 16.56 3.60
C PHE A 219 -13.85 18.02 3.81
N THR A 220 -14.47 18.31 4.95
CA THR A 220 -14.93 19.67 5.28
C THR A 220 -13.98 20.34 6.25
N ARG A 221 -13.71 21.64 6.07
CA ARG A 221 -12.84 22.41 6.97
C ARG A 221 -13.50 22.55 8.34
N ILE A 222 -12.79 22.15 9.38
CA ILE A 222 -13.25 22.21 10.78
C ILE A 222 -12.46 23.19 11.65
N GLY A 223 -11.36 23.74 11.15
CA GLY A 223 -10.58 24.74 11.88
C GLY A 223 -9.25 25.11 11.22
N GLU A 224 -8.45 25.86 11.98
CA GLU A 224 -7.07 26.18 11.64
C GLU A 224 -6.17 24.94 11.71
N ALA A 225 -5.08 24.91 10.95
CA ALA A 225 -4.15 23.78 10.94
C ALA A 225 -3.59 23.46 12.35
N THR A 226 -3.31 24.50 13.15
CA THR A 226 -2.81 24.40 14.53
C THR A 226 -3.83 23.82 15.52
N SER A 227 -5.12 23.91 15.20
CA SER A 227 -6.21 23.43 16.06
C SER A 227 -6.49 21.93 15.90
N CYS A 228 -5.94 21.32 14.84
CA CYS A 228 -6.12 19.91 14.52
C CYS A 228 -5.32 19.04 15.49
N LYS A 229 -6.01 18.43 16.46
CA LYS A 229 -5.42 17.44 17.34
C LYS A 229 -5.73 16.05 16.80
N SER A 230 -4.72 15.17 16.76
CA SER A 230 -5.01 13.73 16.66
C SER A 230 -5.99 13.39 17.79
N PRO A 231 -7.08 12.66 17.54
CA PRO A 231 -7.99 12.25 18.60
C PRO A 231 -7.19 11.45 19.62
N ALA A 232 -6.74 12.14 20.67
CA ALA A 232 -5.99 11.55 21.75
C ALA A 232 -6.94 10.60 22.48
N GLY A 233 -6.63 9.31 22.47
CA GLY A 233 -7.23 8.33 23.37
C GLY A 233 -8.67 7.95 23.06
N ALA A 234 -8.88 7.11 22.05
CA ALA A 234 -9.77 5.98 22.25
C ALA A 234 -8.87 4.79 22.61
N GLU A 235 -8.44 4.73 23.88
CA GLU A 235 -7.92 3.48 24.46
C GLU A 235 -8.92 2.36 24.18
N ARG A 236 -8.47 1.31 23.49
CA ARG A 236 -9.01 -0.05 23.60
C ARG A 236 -7.88 -1.05 23.39
#